data_AF-A0A9P7FMR7-F1
#
_entry.id   AF-A0A9P7FMR7-F1
#
_cell.length_a   1.000
_cell.length_b   1.000
_cell.length_c   1.000
_cell.angle_alpha   90.00
_cell.angle_beta   90.00
_cell.angle_gamma   90.00
#
_symmetry.space_group_name_H-M   'P 1'
#
loop_
_entity.id
_entity.type
_entity.pdbx_description
1 polymer ?
#
loop_
_entity_poly.entity_id
_entity_poly.type
_entity_poly.pdbx_seq_one_letter_code
_entity_poly.pdbx_strand_id
1 'polypeptide(L)'
;MADVVKEKDIWVHSFRMPPDSNNSIKMEVGIEDCLHIEFEYNKSKYHLKDVIVGKIYFLLVRIKIKHMELSIIRRETTGSPPNQYNESETITKFEIMDGAPVR
;
A
#
# COMPACT_ATOMS: atom_id res chain seq x y z
N MET A 1 -48.73 15.24 17.02
CA MET A 1 -48.33 15.53 15.62
C MET A 1 -46.89 15.07 15.48
N ALA A 2 -46.56 14.28 14.46
CA ALA A 2 -45.17 13.88 14.19
C ALA A 2 -44.50 14.98 13.37
N ASP A 3 -43.23 15.26 13.66
CA ASP A 3 -42.46 16.27 12.95
C ASP A 3 -42.20 15.84 11.49
N VAL A 4 -42.22 16.81 10.56
CA VAL A 4 -41.85 16.58 9.16
C VAL A 4 -40.35 16.77 9.02
N VAL A 5 -39.62 15.67 8.79
CA VAL A 5 -38.16 15.67 8.62
C VAL A 5 -37.80 15.40 7.16
N LYS A 6 -36.79 16.11 6.64
CA LYS A 6 -36.20 15.86 5.32
C LYS A 6 -34.69 15.95 5.40
N GLU A 7 -34.02 14.88 5.03
CA GLU A 7 -32.57 14.79 4.95
C GLU A 7 -32.08 14.98 3.52
N LYS A 8 -30.85 15.49 3.37
CA LYS A 8 -30.17 15.61 2.09
C LYS A 8 -28.68 15.43 2.30
N ASP A 9 -28.15 14.37 1.71
CA ASP A 9 -26.73 14.10 1.76
C ASP A 9 -25.93 15.09 0.91
N ILE A 10 -24.75 15.43 1.39
CA ILE A 10 -23.75 16.23 0.70
C ILE A 10 -22.39 15.56 0.84
N TRP A 11 -21.54 15.75 -0.16
CA TRP A 11 -20.17 15.26 -0.10
C TRP A 11 -19.21 16.36 0.35
N VAL A 12 -18.31 16.04 1.27
CA VAL A 12 -17.29 16.98 1.77
C VAL A 12 -15.90 16.44 1.48
N HIS A 13 -15.13 17.19 0.70
CA HIS A 13 -13.71 16.91 0.46
C HIS A 13 -12.83 17.66 1.46
N SER A 14 -11.92 16.95 2.12
CA SER A 14 -10.84 17.59 2.91
C SER A 14 -9.58 17.69 2.04
N PHE A 15 -9.22 18.91 1.65
CA PHE A 15 -7.97 19.16 0.93
C PHE A 15 -6.80 19.31 1.91
N ARG A 16 -5.64 18.74 1.56
CA ARG A 16 -4.39 18.93 2.29
C ARG A 16 -3.29 19.38 1.35
N MET A 17 -2.47 20.32 1.81
CA MET A 17 -1.28 20.74 1.07
C MET A 17 -0.24 19.60 1.03
N PRO A 18 0.58 19.52 -0.02
CA PRO A 18 1.70 18.60 -0.07
C PRO A 18 2.59 18.75 1.18
N PRO A 19 3.13 17.65 1.73
CA PRO A 19 4.01 17.72 2.89
C PRO A 19 5.33 18.42 2.53
N ASP A 20 5.91 19.17 3.47
CA ASP A 20 7.20 19.86 3.28
C ASP A 20 8.35 18.88 2.99
N SER A 21 8.25 17.66 3.52
CA SER A 21 9.18 16.56 3.26
C SER A 21 8.44 15.27 2.93
N ASN A 22 8.99 14.53 1.95
CA ASN A 22 8.43 13.28 1.49
C ASN A 22 9.56 12.32 1.11
N ASN A 23 10.08 11.61 2.10
CA ASN A 23 11.23 10.74 1.91
C ASN A 23 10.85 9.48 1.13
N SER A 24 11.83 8.91 0.41
CA SER A 24 11.71 7.56 -0.13
C SER A 24 11.62 6.55 1.00
N ILE A 25 10.97 5.43 0.73
CA ILE A 25 10.90 4.30 1.66
C ILE A 25 11.66 3.14 1.04
N LYS A 26 12.51 2.51 1.85
CA LYS A 26 13.20 1.26 1.53
C LYS A 26 12.63 0.15 2.38
N MET A 27 12.31 -0.96 1.73
CA MET A 27 11.82 -2.19 2.34
C MET A 27 12.73 -3.33 1.92
N GLU A 28 13.04 -4.22 2.86
CA GLU A 28 13.90 -5.38 2.63
C GLU A 28 13.11 -6.65 2.92
N VAL A 29 13.30 -7.66 2.07
CA VAL A 29 12.84 -9.02 2.30
C VAL A 29 14.04 -9.95 2.19
N GLY A 30 14.36 -10.62 3.30
CA GLY A 30 15.53 -11.47 3.44
C GLY A 30 15.19 -12.86 3.99
N ILE A 31 15.82 -13.88 3.41
CA ILE A 31 15.98 -15.22 3.97
C ILE A 31 17.48 -15.51 3.93
N GLU A 32 18.06 -15.78 5.09
CA GLU A 32 19.50 -16.04 5.24
C GLU A 32 20.00 -17.06 4.21
N ASP A 33 21.13 -16.74 3.57
CA ASP A 33 21.79 -17.53 2.52
C ASP A 33 20.95 -17.92 1.30
N CYS A 34 19.73 -17.39 1.16
CA CYS A 34 18.75 -17.87 0.18
C CYS A 34 18.14 -16.76 -0.68
N LEU A 35 17.69 -15.66 -0.07
CA LEU A 35 16.95 -14.61 -0.75
C LEU A 35 17.27 -13.26 -0.10
N HIS A 36 17.62 -12.26 -0.90
CA HIS A 36 17.74 -10.89 -0.44
C HIS A 36 17.26 -9.96 -1.55
N ILE A 37 16.11 -9.34 -1.32
CA ILE A 37 15.48 -8.38 -2.22
C ILE A 37 15.27 -7.07 -1.47
N GLU A 38 15.70 -5.97 -2.08
CA GLU A 38 15.34 -4.63 -1.63
C GLU A 38 14.31 -4.01 -2.57
N PHE A 39 13.35 -3.30 -2.01
CA PHE A 39 12.38 -2.50 -2.73
C PHE A 39 12.42 -1.06 -2.23
N GLU A 40 12.65 -0.12 -3.14
CA GLU A 40 12.62 1.31 -2.84
C GLU A 40 11.49 1.98 -3.63
N TYR A 41 10.74 2.87 -3.00
CA TYR A 41 9.77 3.73 -3.67
C TYR A 41 9.92 5.19 -3.27
N ASN A 42 9.63 6.09 -4.21
CA ASN A 42 10.11 7.47 -4.22
C ASN A 42 9.50 8.40 -3.15
N LYS A 43 8.34 8.06 -2.59
CA LYS A 43 7.60 8.88 -1.62
C LYS A 43 6.93 8.02 -0.55
N SER A 44 6.77 8.57 0.66
CA SER A 44 5.98 7.98 1.75
C SER A 44 4.50 8.39 1.74
N LYS A 45 4.18 9.49 1.06
CA LYS A 45 2.82 10.05 0.95
C LYS A 45 2.50 10.35 -0.52
N TYR A 46 1.30 9.97 -0.96
CA TYR A 46 0.84 10.14 -2.35
C TYR A 46 -0.50 10.86 -2.41
N HIS A 47 -0.68 11.69 -3.44
CA HIS A 47 -2.00 12.19 -3.81
C HIS A 47 -2.84 11.07 -4.46
N LEU A 48 -4.17 11.17 -4.44
CA LEU A 48 -5.10 10.16 -4.99
C LEU A 48 -4.92 9.88 -6.50
N LYS A 49 -4.23 10.76 -7.21
CA LYS A 49 -3.91 10.67 -8.65
C LYS A 49 -2.41 10.63 -8.93
N ASP A 50 -1.59 10.39 -7.90
CA ASP A 50 -0.14 10.32 -8.02
C ASP A 50 0.31 8.96 -8.57
N VAL A 51 1.60 8.85 -8.86
CA VAL A 51 2.23 7.62 -9.34
C VAL A 51 3.30 7.18 -8.34
N ILE A 52 3.25 5.90 -7.96
CA ILE A 52 4.29 5.25 -7.18
C ILE A 52 5.41 4.86 -8.13
N VAL A 53 6.58 5.47 -7.97
CA VAL A 53 7.78 5.12 -8.74
C VAL A 53 8.73 4.39 -7.82
N GLY A 54 9.12 3.17 -8.19
CA GLY A 54 10.00 2.36 -7.37
C GLY A 54 10.96 1.50 -8.17
N LYS A 55 11.88 0.86 -7.45
CA LYS A 55 12.90 -0.03 -7.99
C LYS A 55 13.07 -1.22 -7.07
N ILE A 56 13.22 -2.39 -7.66
CA ILE A 56 13.48 -3.64 -6.95
C ILE A 56 14.91 -4.06 -7.27
N TYR A 57 15.71 -4.34 -6.24
CA TYR A 57 17.07 -4.83 -6.35
C TYR A 57 17.11 -6.28 -5.88
N PHE A 58 17.56 -7.17 -6.75
CA PHE A 58 17.79 -8.58 -6.43
C PHE A 58 19.24 -8.77 -6.03
N LEU A 59 19.52 -8.80 -4.72
CA LEU A 59 20.88 -8.91 -4.18
C LEU A 59 21.33 -10.37 -4.07
N LEU A 60 20.43 -11.26 -3.65
CA LEU A 60 20.66 -12.71 -3.57
C LEU A 60 19.40 -13.46 -4.02
N VAL A 61 19.54 -14.38 -4.97
CA VAL A 61 18.44 -15.24 -5.41
C VAL A 61 18.95 -16.67 -5.59
N ARG A 62 18.78 -17.50 -4.56
CA ARG A 62 19.11 -18.94 -4.56
C ARG A 62 17.87 -19.84 -4.50
N ILE A 63 16.69 -19.26 -4.31
CA ILE A 63 15.40 -19.94 -4.39
C ILE A 63 14.71 -19.53 -5.69
N LYS A 64 14.02 -20.47 -6.35
CA LYS A 64 13.20 -20.17 -7.52
C LYS A 64 11.97 -19.37 -7.09
N ILE A 65 11.89 -18.12 -7.53
CA ILE A 65 10.71 -17.27 -7.37
C ILE A 65 9.70 -17.69 -8.43
N LYS A 66 8.49 -18.05 -8.02
CA LYS A 66 7.41 -18.41 -8.95
C LYS A 66 6.62 -17.18 -9.40
N HIS A 67 6.29 -16.31 -8.44
CA HIS A 67 5.41 -15.17 -8.63
C HIS A 67 5.84 -14.05 -7.68
N MET A 68 5.81 -12.81 -8.17
CA MET A 68 6.00 -11.61 -7.35
C MET A 68 4.97 -10.55 -7.74
N GLU A 69 4.30 -9.96 -6.76
CA GLU A 69 3.35 -8.87 -6.96
C GLU A 69 3.47 -7.80 -5.87
N LEU A 70 3.11 -6.57 -6.21
CA LEU A 70 2.86 -5.49 -5.26
C LEU A 70 1.36 -5.33 -5.07
N SER A 71 0.92 -5.12 -3.82
CA SER A 71 -0.50 -4.91 -3.50
C SER A 71 -0.70 -3.59 -2.78
N ILE A 72 -1.74 -2.84 -3.15
CA ILE A 72 -2.25 -1.74 -2.34
C ILE A 72 -3.36 -2.30 -1.46
N ILE A 73 -3.17 -2.23 -0.14
CA ILE A 73 -4.12 -2.77 0.84
C ILE A 73 -4.71 -1.63 1.64
N ARG A 74 -6.04 -1.52 1.64
CA ARG A 74 -6.79 -0.62 2.51
C ARG A 74 -7.10 -1.38 3.80
N ARG A 75 -6.77 -0.78 4.95
CA ARG A 75 -7.16 -1.30 6.26
C ARG A 75 -8.09 -0.30 6.93
N GLU A 76 -9.29 -0.74 7.28
CA GLU A 76 -10.25 0.04 8.05
C GLU A 76 -10.27 -0.46 9.49
N THR A 77 -10.23 0.47 10.45
CA THR A 77 -10.35 0.16 11.88
C THR A 77 -11.56 0.91 12.44
N THR A 78 -12.54 0.17 12.96
CA THR A 78 -13.81 0.72 13.45
C THR A 78 -14.06 0.33 14.90
N GLY A 79 -14.62 1.24 15.68
CA GLY A 79 -14.91 1.05 17.10
C GLY A 79 -13.76 1.48 18.02
N SER A 80 -14.04 1.42 19.33
CA SER A 80 -13.09 1.73 20.41
C SER A 80 -12.93 0.53 21.32
N PRO A 81 -11.79 0.38 22.03
CA PRO A 81 -11.62 -0.69 23.01
C PRO A 81 -12.80 -0.74 24.01
N PRO A 82 -13.35 -1.93 24.33
CA PRO A 82 -12.89 -3.27 23.93
C PRO A 82 -13.41 -3.78 22.56
N ASN A 83 -14.30 -3.05 21.88
CA ASN A 83 -15.00 -3.50 20.68
C ASN A 83 -14.39 -2.90 19.40
N GLN A 84 -13.10 -3.12 19.19
CA GLN A 84 -12.40 -2.67 17.97
C GLN A 84 -12.41 -3.77 16.90
N TYR A 85 -12.74 -3.39 15.67
CA TYR A 85 -12.78 -4.26 14.50
C TYR A 85 -11.81 -3.76 13.44
N ASN A 86 -11.17 -4.68 12.72
CA ASN A 86 -10.26 -4.36 11.64
C ASN A 86 -10.67 -5.12 10.38
N GLU A 87 -10.87 -4.40 9.29
CA GLU A 87 -11.14 -4.95 7.96
C GLU A 87 -9.96 -4.65 7.03
N SER A 88 -9.62 -5.59 6.15
CA SER A 88 -8.51 -5.43 5.20
C SER A 88 -8.96 -5.84 3.81
N GLU A 89 -8.75 -4.95 2.84
CA GLU A 89 -9.13 -5.14 1.45
C GLU A 89 -7.93 -4.91 0.53
N THR A 90 -7.71 -5.81 -0.42
CA THR A 90 -6.71 -5.62 -1.47
C THR A 90 -7.34 -4.80 -2.60
N ILE A 91 -6.98 -3.52 -2.70
CA ILE A 91 -7.52 -2.56 -3.67
C ILE A 91 -7.02 -2.87 -5.08
N THR A 92 -5.73 -3.20 -5.21
CA THR A 92 -5.15 -3.59 -6.49
C THR A 92 -3.91 -4.46 -6.27
N LYS A 93 -3.60 -5.23 -7.30
CA LYS A 93 -2.42 -6.09 -7.41
C LYS A 93 -1.70 -5.72 -8.70
N PHE A 94 -0.41 -5.45 -8.59
CA PHE A 94 0.47 -5.21 -9.70
C PHE A 94 1.49 -6.35 -9.77
N GLU A 95 1.33 -7.21 -10.75
CA GLU A 95 2.27 -8.29 -11.01
C GLU A 95 3.60 -7.72 -11.49
N ILE A 96 4.67 -8.11 -10.81
CA ILE A 96 6.03 -7.63 -11.08
C ILE A 96 6.81 -8.65 -11.92
N MET A 97 6.60 -9.94 -11.66
CA MET A 97 7.39 -10.99 -12.25
C MET A 97 6.61 -12.31 -12.28
N ASP A 98 6.60 -12.91 -13.47
CA ASP A 98 6.23 -14.31 -13.69
C ASP A 98 7.50 -15.12 -13.96
N GLY A 99 7.93 -15.91 -12.98
CA GLY A 99 9.17 -16.70 -13.04
C GLY A 99 10.38 -16.10 -12.28
N ALA A 100 11.57 -16.62 -12.54
CA ALA A 100 12.79 -16.23 -11.81
C ALA A 100 13.46 -15.00 -12.45
N PRO A 101 14.02 -14.06 -11.66
CA PRO A 101 14.80 -12.95 -12.21
C PRO A 101 16.00 -13.53 -12.97
N VAL A 102 15.98 -13.37 -14.29
CA VAL A 102 17.11 -13.76 -15.15
C VAL A 102 18.05 -12.57 -15.23
N ARG A 103 19.36 -12.84 -15.13
CA ARG A 103 20.42 -11.85 -15.34
C ARG A 103 20.31 -11.14 -16.69
#